data_AF-A0A4V1V6W9-F1
#
_entry.id   AF-A0A4V1V6W9-F1
#
_cell.length_a   1.000
_cell.length_b   1.000
_cell.length_c   1.000
_cell.angle_alpha   90.00
_cell.angle_beta   90.00
_cell.angle_gamma   90.00
#
_symmetry.space_group_name_H-M   'P 1'
#
loop_
_entity.id
_entity.type
_entity.pdbx_description
1 polymer ?
#
loop_
_entity_poly.entity_id
_entity_poly.type
_entity_poly.pdbx_seq_one_letter_code
_entity_poly.pdbx_strand_id
1 'polypeptide(L)' 'VKNRPARVGRNPRTGETVDVGEKYVPQFKAGKEIRERINRAG' A
#
# COMPACT_ATOMS: atom_id res chain seq x y z
N VAL A 1 0.93 -11.42 -1.57
CA VAL A 1 0.26 -10.48 -2.50
C VAL A 1 -1.07 -10.05 -1.87
N LYS A 2 -1.50 -8.78 -2.06
CA LYS A 2 -2.76 -8.26 -1.50
C LYS A 2 -3.73 -7.89 -2.63
N ASN A 3 -4.95 -8.40 -2.57
CA ASN A 3 -6.03 -7.99 -3.48
C ASN A 3 -6.54 -6.59 -3.12
N ARG A 4 -6.70 -5.73 -4.11
CA ARG A 4 -7.36 -4.43 -4.03
C ARG A 4 -8.58 -4.46 -4.96
N PRO A 5 -9.82 -4.38 -4.42
CA PRO A 5 -11.01 -4.32 -5.25
C PRO A 5 -11.08 -2.99 -6.01
N ALA A 6 -11.86 -2.97 -7.09
CA ALA A 6 -12.17 -1.75 -7.82
C ALA A 6 -12.82 -0.70 -6.91
N ARG A 7 -12.50 0.57 -7.11
CA ARG A 7 -13.02 1.69 -6.32
C ARG A 7 -12.94 3.01 -7.08
N VAL A 8 -13.71 3.98 -6.61
CA VAL A 8 -13.60 5.37 -7.04
C VAL A 8 -12.56 6.09 -6.18
N GLY A 9 -11.53 6.63 -6.81
CA GLY A 9 -10.48 7.44 -6.20
C GLY A 9 -10.63 8.93 -6.48
N ARG A 10 -9.65 9.71 -6.02
CA ARG A 10 -9.57 11.16 -6.24
C ARG A 10 -8.15 11.53 -6.68
N ASN A 11 -8.03 12.41 -7.67
CA ASN A 11 -6.75 13.00 -8.05
C ASN A 11 -6.26 13.92 -6.91
N PRO A 12 -5.11 13.67 -6.27
CA PRO A 12 -4.64 14.47 -5.15
C PRO A 12 -4.29 15.92 -5.52
N ARG A 13 -4.15 16.24 -6.81
CA ARG A 13 -3.87 17.61 -7.29
C ARG A 13 -5.13 18.43 -7.55
N THR A 14 -6.18 17.83 -8.12
CA THR A 14 -7.39 18.54 -8.59
C THR A 14 -8.64 18.21 -7.79
N GLY A 15 -8.63 17.10 -7.05
CA GLY A 15 -9.81 16.58 -6.37
C GLY A 15 -10.83 15.92 -7.30
N GLU A 16 -10.56 15.81 -8.61
CA GLU A 16 -11.46 15.15 -9.54
C GLU A 16 -11.56 13.65 -9.26
N THR A 17 -12.73 13.08 -9.56
CA THR A 17 -13.02 11.66 -9.41
C THR A 17 -12.30 10.85 -10.48
N VAL A 18 -11.72 9.71 -10.10
CA VAL A 18 -11.06 8.78 -11.04
C VAL A 18 -11.39 7.34 -10.70
N ASP A 19 -11.72 6.53 -11.71
CA ASP A 19 -11.95 5.09 -11.52
C ASP A 19 -10.63 4.34 -11.38
N VAL A 20 -10.57 3.48 -10.36
CA VAL A 20 -9.41 2.61 -10.10
C VAL A 20 -9.87 1.17 -10.18
N GLY A 21 -9.41 0.46 -11.21
CA GLY A 21 -9.70 -0.96 -11.40
C GLY A 21 -9.15 -1.86 -10.30
N GLU A 22 -9.65 -3.09 -10.25
CA GLU A 22 -9.12 -4.11 -9.36
C GLU A 22 -7.69 -4.49 -9.72
N LYS A 23 -6.89 -4.83 -8.71
CA LYS A 23 -5.51 -5.31 -8.93
C LYS A 23 -4.94 -6.04 -7.74
N TYR A 24 -3.94 -6.85 -8.02
CA TYR A 24 -3.08 -7.46 -7.02
C TYR A 24 -1.82 -6.62 -6.83
N VAL A 25 -1.53 -6.24 -5.58
CA VAL A 25 -0.32 -5.48 -5.25
C VAL A 25 0.66 -6.36 -4.47
N PRO A 26 1.96 -6.32 -4.78
CA PRO A 26 2.99 -6.91 -3.94
C PRO A 26 2.92 -6.32 -2.53
N GLN A 27 3.16 -7.17 -1.54
CA GLN A 27 3.25 -6.73 -0.15
C GLN A 27 4.50 -7.35 0.45
N PHE A 28 5.34 -6.51 1.04
CA PHE A 28 6.47 -6.94 1.85
C PHE A 28 6.04 -7.11 3.31
N LYS A 29 6.54 -8.17 3.96
CA LYS A 29 6.46 -8.36 5.40
C LYS A 29 7.88 -8.56 5.91
N ALA A 30 8.37 -7.61 6.70
CA ALA A 30 9.70 -7.71 7.30
C ALA A 30 9.76 -8.94 8.21
N GLY A 31 10.79 -9.76 8.03
CA GLY A 31 11.11 -10.86 8.94
C GLY A 31 11.55 -10.37 10.32
N LYS A 32 11.66 -11.30 11.27
CA LYS A 32 12.00 -11.02 12.67
C LYS A 32 13.29 -10.19 12.79
N GLU A 33 14.38 -10.64 12.18
CA GLU A 33 15.70 -10.00 12.29
C GLU A 33 15.70 -8.55 11.78
N ILE A 34 15.09 -8.30 10.60
CA ILE A 34 14.98 -6.94 10.03
C ILE A 34 14.17 -6.03 10.95
N ARG A 35 13.05 -6.55 11.46
CA ARG A 35 12.17 -5.80 12.36
C ARG A 35 12.87 -5.44 13.67
N GLU A 36 13.59 -6.38 14.27
CA GLU A 36 14.32 -6.19 15.51
C GLU A 36 15.47 -5.18 15.36
N ARG A 37 16.20 -5.21 14.25
CA ARG A 37 17.28 -4.24 13.99
C ARG A 37 16.76 -2.81 13.86
N ILE A 38 15.68 -2.61 13.10
CA ILE A 38 15.12 -1.27 12.84
C ILE A 38 14.48 -0.70 14.10
N ASN A 39 13.74 -1.52 14.87
CA ASN A 39 13.00 -1.05 16.04
C ASN A 39 13.87 -0.83 17.29
N ARG A 40 15.12 -1.31 17.31
CA ARG A 40 16.08 -1.07 18.41
C ARG A 40 16.83 0.25 18.29
N ALA A 41 16.74 0.94 17.16
CA ALA A 41 17.41 2.22 16.92
C ALA A 41 16.57 3.44 17.38
N GLY A 42 15.67 3.24 18.35
CA GLY A 42 14.81 4.28 18.94
C GLY A 42 15.20 4.57 20.38
#